data_AF-A0AAV5XKC8-F1
#
_entry.id   AF-A0AAV5XKC8-F1
#
_cell.length_a   1.000
_cell.length_b   1.000
_cell.length_c   1.000
_cell.angle_alpha   90.00
_cell.angle_beta   90.00
_cell.angle_gamma   90.00
#
_symmetry.space_group_name_H-M   'P 1'
#
loop_
_entity.id
_entity.type
_entity.pdbx_description
1 polymer ?
#
loop_
_entity_poly.entity_id
_entity_poly.type
_entity_poly.pdbx_seq_one_letter_code
_entity_poly.pdbx_strand_id
1 'polypeptide(L)' 'MAHTCKCGSRSGCIGFAVTAERTVADISHHLPGAVEVLRAKGINHCCGAHLTLSEAAASAGASLESLLEALRALEREPA' A
#
# COMPACT_ATOMS: atom_id res chain seq x y z
N MET A 1 8.30 36.95 3.60
CA MET A 1 8.33 36.20 2.33
C MET A 1 7.61 34.89 2.53
N ALA A 2 6.47 34.70 1.85
CA ALA A 2 5.64 33.51 1.94
C ALA A 2 6.22 32.40 1.07
N HIS A 3 6.69 31.31 1.69
CA HIS A 3 6.80 30.02 0.99
C HIS A 3 5.54 29.23 1.34
N THR A 4 4.66 29.10 0.36
CA THR A 4 3.49 28.24 0.42
C THR A 4 3.83 26.91 -0.24
N CYS A 5 3.14 25.85 0.22
CA CYS A 5 3.09 24.49 -0.33
C CYS A 5 4.25 23.57 0.14
N LYS A 6 4.03 22.35 0.64
CA LYS A 6 3.04 21.36 0.19
C LYS A 6 2.86 20.22 1.21
N CYS A 7 2.29 20.51 2.39
CA CYS A 7 1.76 19.45 3.26
C CYS A 7 0.36 19.09 2.76
N GLY A 8 0.30 18.21 1.74
CA GLY A 8 -0.93 17.72 1.14
C GLY A 8 -1.66 16.70 2.00
N SER A 9 -1.76 16.92 3.32
CA SER A 9 -2.54 16.08 4.23
C SER A 9 -4.04 16.35 4.04
N ARG A 10 -4.54 15.99 2.86
CA ARG A 10 -5.98 15.83 2.59
C ARG A 10 -6.39 14.36 2.69
N SER A 11 -5.67 13.55 3.46
CA SER A 11 -5.91 12.11 3.59
C SER A 11 -7.14 11.74 4.45
N GLY A 12 -8.02 12.70 4.75
CA GLY A 12 -9.02 12.56 5.80
C GLY A 12 -10.39 12.00 5.40
N CYS A 13 -10.66 11.53 4.18
CA CYS A 13 -12.03 11.08 3.87
C CYS A 13 -12.23 10.02 2.77
N ILE A 14 -11.20 9.27 2.37
CA ILE A 14 -11.41 8.09 1.53
C ILE A 14 -11.16 6.84 2.37
N GLY A 15 -12.26 6.17 2.73
CA GLY A 15 -12.25 4.80 3.23
C GLY A 15 -11.75 3.86 2.13
N PHE A 16 -10.46 3.90 1.86
CA PHE A 16 -9.80 2.86 1.11
C PHE A 16 -9.82 1.60 1.96
N ALA A 17 -10.14 0.45 1.36
CA ALA A 17 -10.19 -0.81 2.07
C ALA A 17 -9.13 -1.73 1.49
N VAL A 18 -8.09 -2.01 2.27
CA VAL A 18 -7.06 -2.98 1.90
C VAL A 18 -7.68 -4.40 1.84
N THR A 19 -7.90 -4.88 0.61
CA THR A 19 -8.44 -6.22 0.30
C THR A 19 -7.50 -6.99 -0.64
N ALA A 20 -7.56 -8.32 -0.59
CA ALA A 20 -6.70 -9.20 -1.39
C ALA A 20 -6.88 -9.04 -2.91
N GLU A 21 -8.08 -8.64 -3.33
CA GLU A 21 -8.49 -8.46 -4.73
C GLU A 21 -7.94 -7.18 -5.35
N ARG A 22 -7.48 -6.25 -4.51
CA ARG A 22 -6.91 -4.98 -4.95
C ARG A 22 -5.54 -5.19 -5.56
N THR A 23 -5.24 -4.40 -6.58
CA THR A 23 -3.94 -4.47 -7.24
C THR A 23 -2.87 -3.74 -6.43
N VAL A 24 -1.63 -4.20 -6.57
CA VAL A 24 -0.46 -3.55 -5.96
C VAL A 24 -0.38 -2.08 -6.36
N ALA A 25 -0.66 -1.76 -7.62
CA ALA A 25 -0.68 -0.39 -8.12
C ALA A 25 -1.71 0.49 -7.39
N ASP A 26 -2.94 0.00 -7.23
CA ASP A 26 -4.03 0.73 -6.58
C ASP A 26 -3.68 1.05 -5.12
N ILE A 27 -3.24 0.03 -4.37
CA ILE A 27 -2.77 0.17 -2.99
C ILE A 27 -1.62 1.17 -2.90
N SER A 28 -0.64 1.08 -3.80
CA SER A 28 0.54 1.97 -3.80
C SER A 28 0.19 3.42 -4.14
N HIS A 29 -0.88 3.63 -4.92
CA HIS A 29 -1.35 4.96 -5.31
C HIS A 29 -2.16 5.62 -4.19
N HIS A 30 -2.95 4.82 -3.46
CA HIS A 30 -3.84 5.29 -2.40
C HIS A 30 -3.18 5.38 -1.03
N LEU A 31 -2.16 4.56 -0.77
CA LEU A 31 -1.57 4.39 0.55
C LEU A 31 -0.05 4.67 0.49
N PRO A 32 0.36 5.93 0.74
CA PRO A 32 1.79 6.27 0.82
C PRO A 32 2.41 5.50 1.99
N GLY A 33 3.38 4.63 1.69
CA GLY A 33 3.99 3.72 2.67
C GLY A 33 3.70 2.24 2.40
N ALA A 34 2.65 1.91 1.63
CA ALA A 34 2.40 0.52 1.25
C ALA A 34 3.59 -0.08 0.49
N VAL A 35 4.22 0.69 -0.41
CA VAL A 35 5.38 0.24 -1.18
C VAL A 35 6.55 -0.21 -0.28
N GLU A 36 6.72 0.40 0.90
CA GLU A 36 7.73 0.00 1.89
C GLU A 36 7.40 -1.40 2.45
N VAL A 37 6.14 -1.63 2.84
CA VAL A 37 5.67 -2.93 3.35
C VAL A 37 5.79 -4.02 2.28
N LEU A 38 5.38 -3.73 1.04
CA LEU A 38 5.52 -4.66 -0.07
C LEU A 38 6.99 -5.02 -0.30
N ARG A 39 7.89 -4.02 -0.33
CA ARG A 39 9.33 -4.25 -0.47
C ARG A 39 9.90 -5.06 0.69
N ALA A 40 9.48 -4.81 1.93
CA ALA A 40 9.89 -5.58 3.09
C ALA A 40 9.44 -7.06 3.01
N LYS A 41 8.36 -7.35 2.28
CA LYS A 41 7.89 -8.71 1.98
C LYS A 41 8.49 -9.30 0.70
N GLY A 42 9.41 -8.60 0.03
CA GLY A 42 10.03 -9.06 -1.22
C GLY A 42 9.13 -8.92 -2.46
N ILE A 43 8.03 -8.18 -2.36
CA ILE A 43 7.07 -7.97 -3.45
C ILE A 43 7.54 -6.80 -4.29
N ASN A 44 7.95 -7.09 -5.53
CA ASN A 44 8.47 -6.07 -6.43
C ASN A 44 7.33 -5.38 -7.20
N HIS A 45 7.02 -4.14 -6.81
CA HIS A 45 5.94 -3.37 -7.42
C HIS A 45 6.14 -3.10 -8.94
N CYS A 46 7.37 -3.14 -9.45
CA CYS A 46 7.66 -2.80 -10.85
C CYS A 46 7.15 -3.84 -11.86
N CYS A 47 7.17 -5.13 -11.51
CA CYS A 47 6.71 -6.21 -12.39
C CYS A 47 5.29 -6.68 -12.03
N GLY A 48 4.91 -6.53 -10.76
CA GLY A 48 3.63 -7.00 -10.22
C GLY A 48 2.60 -5.92 -9.98
N ALA A 49 2.77 -4.69 -10.50
CA ALA A 49 1.84 -3.58 -10.28
C ALA A 49 0.38 -3.93 -10.63
N HIS A 50 0.18 -4.70 -11.71
CA HIS A 50 -1.13 -5.15 -12.18
C HIS A 50 -1.65 -6.38 -11.43
N LEU A 51 -0.80 -7.05 -10.65
CA LEU A 51 -1.19 -8.22 -9.87
C LEU A 51 -1.99 -7.80 -8.65
N THR A 52 -2.92 -8.66 -8.26
CA THR A 52 -3.64 -8.52 -6.99
C THR A 52 -2.68 -8.76 -5.83
N LEU A 53 -3.01 -8.26 -4.63
CA LEU A 53 -2.20 -8.53 -3.44
C LEU A 53 -2.06 -10.04 -3.18
N SER A 54 -3.09 -10.83 -3.48
CA SER A 54 -3.04 -12.30 -3.41
C SER A 54 -1.99 -12.89 -4.34
N GLU A 55 -2.02 -12.51 -5.62
CA GLU A 55 -1.08 -13.00 -6.63
C GLU A 55 0.34 -12.53 -6.35
N ALA A 56 0.50 -11.27 -5.94
CA ALA A 56 1.79 -10.69 -5.61
C ALA A 56 2.41 -11.36 -4.37
N ALA A 57 1.60 -11.67 -3.35
CA ALA A 57 2.03 -12.41 -2.17
C ALA A 57 2.42 -13.85 -2.53
N ALA A 58 1.60 -14.55 -3.31
CA ALA A 58 1.89 -15.90 -3.77
C ALA A 58 3.18 -15.96 -4.62
N SER A 59 3.35 -15.01 -5.54
CA SER A 59 4.54 -14.91 -6.41
C SER A 59 5.81 -14.59 -5.62
N ALA A 60 5.72 -13.80 -4.54
CA ALA A 60 6.84 -13.51 -3.64
C ALA A 60 7.07 -14.59 -2.58
N GLY A 61 6.20 -15.60 -2.46
CA GLY A 61 6.24 -16.58 -1.36
C GLY A 61 5.92 -15.96 0.00
N ALA A 62 5.24 -14.81 0.03
CA ALA A 62 4.82 -14.11 1.24
C ALA A 62 3.40 -14.54 1.67
N SER A 63 3.14 -14.54 2.97
CA SER A 63 1.79 -14.80 3.48
C SER A 63 0.88 -13.61 3.21
N LEU A 64 -0.19 -13.83 2.43
CA LEU A 64 -1.21 -12.82 2.12
C LEU A 64 -1.79 -12.17 3.37
N GLU A 65 -2.12 -12.97 4.39
CA GLU A 65 -2.65 -12.49 5.67
C GLU A 65 -1.69 -11.50 6.35
N SER A 66 -0.40 -11.85 6.47
CA SER A 66 0.61 -10.95 7.07
C SER A 66 0.85 -9.70 6.24
N LEU A 67 0.70 -9.76 4.92
CA LEU A 67 0.79 -8.59 4.05
C LEU A 67 -0.42 -7.66 4.28
N LEU A 68 -1.64 -8.21 4.29
CA LEU A 68 -2.87 -7.45 4.54
C LEU A 68 -2.86 -6.81 5.92
N GLU A 69 -2.40 -7.53 6.95
CA GLU A 69 -2.29 -6.99 8.30
C GLU A 69 -1.30 -5.82 8.37
N ALA A 70 -0.12 -5.96 7.77
CA ALA A 70 0.86 -4.88 7.72
C ALA A 70 0.34 -3.64 6.95
N LEU A 71 -0.38 -3.86 5.85
CA LEU A 71 -1.01 -2.78 5.08
C LEU A 71 -2.15 -2.11 5.84
N ARG A 72 -3.00 -2.87 6.55
CA ARG A 72 -4.07 -2.35 7.40
C ARG A 72 -3.54 -1.58 8.61
N ALA A 73 -2.38 -1.98 9.14
CA ALA A 73 -1.71 -1.23 10.19
C ALA A 73 -1.34 0.19 9.74
N LEU A 74 -0.86 0.34 8.50
CA LEU A 74 -0.58 1.66 7.92
C LEU A 74 -1.85 2.50 7.70
N GLU A 75 -2.99 1.88 7.37
CA GLU A 75 -4.26 2.63 7.31
C GLU A 75 -4.73 3.14 8.66
N ARG A 76 -4.36 2.44 9.75
CA ARG A 76 -4.75 2.79 11.12
C ARG A 76 -3.79 3.73 11.83
N GLU A 77 -2.57 3.88 11.34
CA GLU A 77 -1.54 4.69 11.97
C GLU A 77 -1.29 5.96 11.12
N PRO A 78 -2.13 7.00 11.27
CA PRO A 78 -1.92 8.28 10.60
C PRO A 78 -0.80 9.02 11.36
N ALA A 79 0.45 8.87 10.93
CA ALA A 79 1.57 9.68 11.40
C ALA A 79 1.71 10.97 10.60
#